data_AF-A0A1V5NEV9-F1
#
_entry.id   AF-A0A1V5NEV9-F1
#
_cell.length_a   1.000
_cell.length_b   1.000
_cell.length_c   1.000
_cell.angle_alpha   90.00
_cell.angle_beta   90.00
_cell.angle_gamma   90.00
#
_symmetry.space_group_name_H-M   'P 1'
#
loop_
_entity.id
_entity.type
_entity.pdbx_description
1 polymer ?
#
loop_
_entity_poly.entity_id
_entity_poly.type
_entity_poly.pdbx_seq_one_letter_code
_entity_poly.pdbx_strand_id
1 'polypeptide(L)'
;MSFLDKAFDLYDTLIMKFSPGYQALISLSLLVVFLFLIYRFIKSPKGIILIIILILLPGTWPALKYVGSFLLTMIKFFITRIIFAL
;
A
#
# COMPACT_ATOMS: atom_id res chain seq x y z
N MET A 1 -13.42 -3.07 -18.58
CA MET A 1 -13.12 -2.39 -17.31
C MET A 1 -13.45 -3.35 -16.18
N SER A 2 -12.45 -3.87 -15.48
CA SER A 2 -12.64 -4.85 -14.44
C SER A 2 -13.28 -4.21 -13.19
N PHE A 3 -13.89 -5.03 -12.33
CA PHE A 3 -14.43 -4.57 -11.05
C PHE A 3 -13.35 -3.91 -10.17
N LEU A 4 -12.12 -4.41 -10.24
CA LEU A 4 -10.97 -3.87 -9.54
C LEU A 4 -10.60 -2.47 -10.05
N ASP A 5 -10.62 -2.25 -11.36
CA ASP A 5 -10.30 -0.93 -11.95
C ASP A 5 -11.26 0.16 -11.45
N LYS A 6 -12.56 -0.17 -11.36
CA LYS A 6 -13.57 0.76 -10.82
C LYS A 6 -13.36 1.07 -9.33
N ALA A 7 -12.89 0.09 -8.55
CA ALA A 7 -12.60 0.29 -7.13
C ALA A 7 -11.36 1.20 -6.93
N PHE A 8 -10.34 1.04 -7.78
CA PHE A 8 -9.18 1.93 -7.79
C PHE A 8 -9.55 3.35 -8.23
N ASP A 9 -10.34 3.50 -9.30
CA ASP A 9 -10.77 4.83 -9.78
C ASP A 9 -11.60 5.59 -8.74
N LEU A 10 -12.47 4.90 -7.99
CA LEU A 10 -13.28 5.51 -6.95
C LEU A 10 -12.42 6.01 -5.78
N TYR A 11 -11.38 5.26 -5.42
CA TYR A 11 -10.40 5.67 -4.43
C TYR A 11 -9.57 6.88 -4.90
N ASP A 12 -9.05 6.83 -6.13
CA ASP A 12 -8.28 7.93 -6.71
C ASP A 12 -9.12 9.21 -6.78
N THR A 13 -10.38 9.11 -7.17
CA THR A 13 -11.32 10.25 -7.22
C THR A 13 -11.58 10.85 -5.83
N LEU A 14 -11.68 10.01 -4.78
CA LEU A 14 -11.86 10.49 -3.41
C LEU A 14 -10.62 11.23 -2.89
N ILE A 15 -9.44 10.79 -3.31
CA ILE A 15 -8.16 11.28 -2.77
C ILE A 15 -7.62 12.47 -3.54
N MET A 16 -7.96 12.59 -4.84
CA MET A 16 -7.65 13.76 -5.65
C MET A 16 -8.15 15.09 -5.05
N LYS A 17 -9.13 15.06 -4.14
CA LYS A 17 -9.61 16.25 -3.42
C LYS A 17 -8.63 16.80 -2.37
N PHE A 18 -7.63 16.02 -1.98
CA PHE A 18 -6.66 16.40 -0.95
C PHE A 18 -5.32 16.81 -1.56
N SER A 19 -4.56 17.65 -0.88
CA SER A 19 -3.21 18.02 -1.33
C SER A 19 -2.28 16.80 -1.32
N PRO A 20 -1.26 16.73 -2.19
CA PRO A 20 -0.38 15.56 -2.34
C PRO A 20 0.23 15.05 -1.03
N GLY A 21 0.57 15.97 -0.10
CA GLY A 21 1.09 15.60 1.22
C GLY A 21 0.07 14.86 2.09
N TYR A 22 -1.19 15.29 2.07
CA TYR A 22 -2.27 14.60 2.78
C TYR A 22 -2.64 13.27 2.13
N GLN A 23 -2.59 13.18 0.80
CA GLN A 23 -2.82 11.92 0.08
C GLN A 23 -1.81 10.84 0.51
N ALA A 24 -0.54 11.22 0.65
CA ALA A 24 0.52 10.32 1.12
C ALA A 24 0.29 9.88 2.57
N LEU A 25 -0.07 10.80 3.48
CA LEU A 25 -0.38 10.49 4.88
C LEU A 25 -1.58 9.56 5.02
N ILE A 26 -2.67 9.83 4.28
CA ILE A 26 -3.87 8.99 4.26
C ILE A 26 -3.51 7.58 3.79
N SER A 27 -2.79 7.47 2.66
CA SER A 27 -2.39 6.18 2.11
C SER A 27 -1.47 5.41 3.06
N LEU A 28 -0.54 6.10 3.76
CA LEU A 28 0.34 5.50 4.76
C LEU A 28 -0.45 5.01 5.98
N SER A 29 -1.42 5.80 6.47
CA SER A 29 -2.28 5.39 7.59
C SER A 29 -3.12 4.16 7.26
N LEU A 30 -3.66 4.09 6.04
CA LEU A 30 -4.38 2.92 5.53
C LEU A 30 -3.46 1.69 5.46
N LEU A 31 -2.21 1.85 5.01
CA LEU A 31 -1.22 0.78 4.99
C LEU A 31 -0.97 0.21 6.40
N VAL A 32 -0.82 1.06 7.41
CA VAL A 32 -0.60 0.62 8.80
C VAL A 32 -1.81 -0.16 9.32
N VAL A 33 -3.02 0.33 9.08
CA VAL A 33 -4.27 -0.37 9.46
C VAL A 33 -4.38 -1.71 8.75
N PHE A 34 -4.02 -1.77 7.47
CA PHE A 34 -4.03 -3.00 6.69
C PHE A 34 -3.03 -4.04 7.20
N LEU A 35 -1.79 -3.62 7.51
CA LEU A 35 -0.79 -4.50 8.12
C LEU A 35 -1.25 -5.00 9.50
N PHE A 36 -1.88 -4.14 10.30
CA PHE A 36 -2.46 -4.54 11.59
C PHE A 36 -3.58 -5.57 11.43
N LEU A 37 -4.45 -5.41 10.42
CA LEU A 37 -5.52 -6.37 10.13
C LEU A 37 -4.97 -7.71 9.64
N ILE A 38 -3.90 -7.70 8.81
CA ILE A 38 -3.19 -8.92 8.43
C ILE A 38 -2.62 -9.62 9.67
N TYR A 39 -1.92 -8.88 10.53
CA TYR A 39 -1.37 -9.43 11.78
C TYR A 39 -2.49 -10.05 12.65
N ARG A 40 -3.61 -9.35 12.81
CA ARG A 40 -4.76 -9.84 13.57
C ARG A 40 -5.40 -11.07 12.93
N PHE A 41 -5.49 -11.12 11.60
CA PHE A 41 -6.01 -12.26 10.86
C PHE A 41 -5.15 -13.51 11.10
N ILE A 42 -3.82 -13.37 11.06
CA ILE A 42 -2.88 -14.46 11.32
C ILE A 42 -3.05 -14.99 12.75
N LYS A 43 -3.18 -14.10 13.75
CA LYS A 43 -3.37 -14.51 15.15
C LYS A 43 -4.76 -15.08 15.46
N SER A 44 -5.79 -14.64 14.76
CA SER A 44 -7.17 -15.04 15.02
C SER A 44 -7.98 -14.93 13.74
N PRO A 45 -7.99 -15.98 12.91
CA PRO A 45 -8.64 -15.95 11.61
C PRO A 45 -10.16 -15.87 11.81
N LYS A 46 -10.71 -14.67 11.64
CA LYS A 46 -12.14 -14.42 11.56
C LYS A 46 -12.47 -14.05 10.12
N GLY A 47 -13.49 -14.68 9.54
CA GLY A 47 -13.89 -14.42 8.15
C GLY A 47 -14.18 -12.94 7.86
N ILE A 48 -14.73 -12.21 8.86
CA ILE A 48 -14.97 -10.76 8.77
C ILE A 48 -13.67 -9.97 8.49
N ILE A 49 -12.54 -10.37 9.06
CA ILE A 49 -11.26 -9.68 8.87
C ILE A 49 -10.78 -9.84 7.42
N LEU A 50 -11.00 -11.01 6.80
CA LEU A 50 -10.67 -11.26 5.39
C LEU A 50 -11.43 -10.31 4.45
N ILE A 51 -12.72 -10.09 4.71
CA ILE A 51 -13.56 -9.17 3.93
C ILE A 51 -13.04 -7.74 4.06
N ILE A 52 -12.69 -7.31 5.28
CA ILE A 52 -12.15 -5.97 5.52
C ILE A 52 -10.79 -5.79 4.81
N ILE A 53 -9.92 -6.81 4.83
CA ILE A 53 -8.64 -6.80 4.10
C ILE A 53 -8.90 -6.63 2.60
N LEU A 54 -9.83 -7.38 2.01
CA LEU A 54 -10.15 -7.27 0.58
C LEU A 54 -10.67 -5.88 0.18
N ILE A 55 -11.46 -5.24 1.04
CA ILE A 55 -11.99 -3.87 0.80
C ILE A 55 -10.90 -2.82 0.94
N LEU A 56 -9.98 -2.97 1.88
CA LEU A 56 -8.87 -2.02 2.11
C LEU A 56 -7.73 -2.17 1.10
N LEU A 57 -7.62 -3.33 0.45
CA LEU A 57 -6.60 -3.64 -0.53
C LEU A 57 -6.47 -2.55 -1.62
N PRO A 58 -7.55 -2.10 -2.29
CA PRO A 58 -7.45 -1.03 -3.28
C PRO A 58 -6.95 0.30 -2.71
N GLY A 59 -7.34 0.65 -1.47
CA GLY A 59 -6.90 1.88 -0.83
C GLY A 59 -5.44 1.87 -0.40
N THR A 60 -4.90 0.69 -0.09
CA THR A 60 -3.49 0.55 0.31
C THR A 60 -2.53 0.51 -0.87
N TRP A 61 -3.05 0.34 -2.09
CA TRP A 61 -2.25 0.11 -3.29
C TRP A 61 -1.31 1.26 -3.66
N PRO A 62 -1.71 2.55 -3.59
CA PRO A 62 -0.77 3.64 -3.86
C PRO A 62 0.38 3.67 -2.86
N ALA A 63 0.10 3.51 -1.55
CA ALA A 63 1.15 3.41 -0.54
C ALA A 63 2.09 2.22 -0.80
N LEU A 64 1.55 1.07 -1.17
CA LEU A 64 2.34 -0.12 -1.48
C LEU A 64 3.28 0.12 -2.67
N LYS A 65 2.80 0.81 -3.72
CA LYS A 65 3.64 1.21 -4.87
C LYS A 65 4.78 2.13 -4.44
N TYR A 66 4.50 3.19 -3.69
CA TYR A 66 5.53 4.13 -3.24
C TYR A 66 6.57 3.46 -2.35
N VAL A 67 6.13 2.64 -1.37
CA VAL A 67 7.03 1.90 -0.48
C VAL A 67 7.85 0.86 -1.27
N GLY A 68 7.22 0.14 -2.20
CA GLY A 68 7.91 -0.83 -3.06
C GLY A 68 8.98 -0.19 -3.95
N SER A 69 8.67 0.95 -4.58
CA SER A 69 9.63 1.72 -5.38
C SER A 69 10.77 2.28 -4.53
N PHE A 70 10.48 2.72 -3.30
CA PHE A 70 11.50 3.17 -2.35
C PHE A 70 12.45 2.03 -1.97
N LEU A 71 11.91 0.86 -1.60
CA LEU A 71 12.71 -0.33 -1.27
C LEU A 71 13.57 -0.79 -2.46
N LEU A 72 13.01 -0.82 -3.67
CA LEU A 72 13.76 -1.15 -4.88
C LEU A 72 14.90 -0.16 -5.14
N THR A 73 14.67 1.14 -4.91
CA THR A 73 15.71 2.17 -5.04
C THR A 73 16.82 1.96 -4.02
N MET A 74 16.48 1.65 -2.77
CA MET A 74 17.47 1.33 -1.73
C MET A 74 18.28 0.08 -2.10
N ILE A 75 17.62 -0.99 -2.53
CA ILE A 75 18.29 -2.23 -2.95
C ILE A 75 19.23 -1.96 -4.12
N LYS A 76 18.78 -1.22 -5.15
CA LYS A 76 19.64 -0.81 -6.27
C LYS A 76 20.85 -0.03 -5.78
N PHE A 77 20.66 0.93 -4.89
CA PHE A 77 21.76 1.70 -4.31
C PHE A 77 22.79 0.81 -3.58
N PHE A 78 22.34 -0.14 -2.76
CA PHE A 78 23.24 -1.08 -2.09
C PHE A 78 23.97 -1.99 -3.07
N ILE A 79 23.28 -2.52 -4.07
CA ILE A 79 23.88 -3.38 -5.10
C ILE A 79 24.91 -2.61 -5.91
N THR A 80 24.59 -1.40 -6.39
CA THR A 80 25.53 -0.56 -7.13
C THR A 80 26.75 -0.22 -6.29
N ARG A 81 26.57 0.08 -5.00
CA ARG A 81 27.71 0.33 -4.09
C ARG A 81 28.60 -0.89 -3.91
N ILE A 82 28.03 -2.09 -3.80
CA ILE A 82 28.79 -3.35 -3.67
C ILE A 82 29.54 -3.65 -4.97
N ILE A 83 28.92 -3.44 -6.13
CA ILE A 83 29.53 -3.68 -7.44
C ILE A 83 30.68 -2.71 -7.73
N PHE A 84 30.54 -1.42 -7.37
CA PHE A 84 31.59 -0.41 -7.59
C PHE A 84 32.65 -0.34 -6.48
N ALA A 85 32.49 -1.08 -5.38
CA ALA A 85 33.48 -1.17 -4.30
C ALA A 85 34.42 -2.38 -4.43
N LEU A 86 34.22 -3.22 -5.46
CA LEU A 86 35.08 -4.33 -5.90
C LEU A 86 35.85 -3.91 -7.16
#